data_AF-A0A512MI43-F1
#
_entry.id   AF-A0A512MI43-F1
#
_cell.length_a   1.000
_cell.length_b   1.000
_cell.length_c   1.000
_cell.angle_alpha   90.00
_cell.angle_beta   90.00
_cell.angle_gamma   90.00
#
_symmetry.space_group_name_H-M   'P 1'
#
loop_
_entity.id
_entity.type
_entity.pdbx_description
1 polymer ?
#
loop_
_entity_poly.entity_id
_entity_poly.type
_entity_poly.pdbx_seq_one_letter_code
_entity_poly.pdbx_strand_id
1 'polypeptide(L)'
;MKTLFLFLLLCAPAFARIGETRAQCEARYGPPVEVRNEGEITVHQKDGFAVRCTYFEGKCEAIVFSKAPANPAEGNLPLSDAEHKTLMDANSGGKTWVKLRENAEHHFTVWRCEGMRAWHDGKNHQMEIFTDAHGAREDAKLAAKRAADKAAKDKADGKGSLKNF
;
A
#
# COMPACT_ATOMS: atom_id res chain seq x y z
N MET A 1 -30.11 34.29 21.05
CA MET A 1 -29.38 33.04 21.34
C MET A 1 -29.29 32.26 20.02
N LYS A 2 -28.19 32.41 19.27
CA LYS A 2 -28.04 31.89 17.89
C LYS A 2 -26.57 31.50 17.66
N THR A 3 -26.09 30.50 18.38
CA THR A 3 -24.76 29.90 18.18
C THR A 3 -24.82 28.46 18.65
N LEU A 4 -25.48 27.58 17.89
CA LEU A 4 -25.39 26.14 18.15
C LEU A 4 -25.78 25.32 16.92
N PHE A 5 -25.05 25.44 15.81
CA PHE A 5 -25.14 24.46 14.70
C PHE A 5 -23.89 24.54 13.81
N LEU A 6 -22.71 24.21 14.35
CA LEU A 6 -21.51 23.99 13.53
C LEU A 6 -20.47 23.08 14.22
N PHE A 7 -20.90 21.91 14.72
CA PHE A 7 -19.98 20.92 15.32
C PHE A 7 -20.23 19.47 14.85
N LEU A 8 -20.93 19.28 13.72
CA LEU A 8 -21.35 17.96 13.24
C LEU A 8 -20.60 17.45 12.00
N LEU A 9 -19.46 18.06 11.63
CA LEU A 9 -18.73 17.75 10.38
C LEU A 9 -17.34 17.10 10.55
N LEU A 10 -16.93 16.70 11.76
CA LEU A 10 -15.55 16.26 12.02
C LEU A 10 -15.37 14.79 12.42
N CYS A 11 -16.38 13.94 12.26
CA CYS A 11 -16.15 12.48 12.21
C CYS A 11 -15.75 12.06 10.79
N ALA A 12 -14.75 12.72 10.21
CA ALA A 12 -14.13 12.20 9.00
C ALA A 12 -13.32 10.95 9.38
N PRO A 13 -13.48 9.82 8.66
CA PRO A 13 -12.69 8.61 8.89
C PRO A 13 -11.22 8.94 9.09
N ALA A 14 -10.63 8.44 10.18
CA ALA A 14 -9.31 8.82 10.70
C ALA A 14 -8.13 8.31 9.85
N PHE A 15 -8.36 7.81 8.63
CA PHE A 15 -7.32 7.26 7.75
C PHE A 15 -7.06 8.14 6.53
N ALA A 16 -5.77 8.29 6.21
CA ALA A 16 -5.29 9.08 5.08
C ALA A 16 -5.72 8.36 3.83
N ARG A 17 -5.92 9.16 2.79
CA ARG A 17 -6.55 8.69 1.57
C ARG A 17 -5.57 8.81 0.43
N ILE A 18 -5.67 7.88 -0.51
CA ILE A 18 -5.08 8.05 -1.83
C ILE A 18 -5.41 9.45 -2.37
N GLY A 19 -4.40 10.16 -2.86
CA GLY A 19 -4.49 11.54 -3.34
C GLY A 19 -4.19 12.63 -2.29
N GLU A 20 -3.98 12.29 -1.02
CA GLU A 20 -3.52 13.26 -0.01
C GLU A 20 -2.03 13.60 -0.17
N THR A 21 -1.64 14.80 0.26
CA THR A 21 -0.23 15.21 0.35
C THR A 21 0.43 14.62 1.60
N ARG A 22 1.77 14.61 1.64
CA ARG A 22 2.52 14.17 2.83
C ARG A 22 2.10 14.92 4.09
N ALA A 23 1.96 16.24 4.03
CA ALA A 23 1.54 17.05 5.17
C ALA A 23 0.13 16.65 5.69
N GLN A 24 -0.78 16.27 4.78
CA GLN A 24 -2.11 15.78 5.15
C GLN A 24 -2.04 14.38 5.78
N CYS A 25 -1.20 13.49 5.27
CA CYS A 25 -0.95 12.18 5.88
C CYS A 25 -0.34 12.33 7.29
N GLU A 26 0.64 13.23 7.46
CA GLU A 26 1.30 13.51 8.74
C GLU A 26 0.35 14.15 9.76
N ALA A 27 -0.50 15.08 9.34
CA ALA A 27 -1.54 15.66 10.20
C ALA A 27 -2.49 14.61 10.78
N ARG A 28 -2.63 13.47 10.10
CA ARG A 28 -3.55 12.41 10.46
C ARG A 28 -2.92 11.27 11.23
N TYR A 29 -1.79 10.77 10.75
CA TYR A 29 -1.09 9.64 11.35
C TYR A 29 -0.06 10.06 12.38
N GLY A 30 0.29 11.35 12.43
CA GLY A 30 1.43 11.85 13.18
C GLY A 30 2.72 11.86 12.34
N PRO A 31 3.82 12.34 12.93
CA PRO A 31 5.12 12.37 12.26
C PRO A 31 5.56 10.95 11.85
N PRO A 32 6.32 10.82 10.74
CA PRO A 32 6.80 9.51 10.32
C PRO A 32 7.83 8.97 11.31
N VAL A 33 7.73 7.67 11.61
CA VAL A 33 8.76 6.91 12.33
C VAL A 33 9.91 6.51 11.40
N GLU A 34 9.68 6.52 10.08
CA GLU A 34 10.69 6.24 9.08
C GLU A 34 10.43 7.03 7.79
N VAL A 35 11.50 7.49 7.13
CA VAL A 35 11.46 8.17 5.84
C VAL A 35 12.49 7.52 4.92
N ARG A 36 12.08 7.11 3.71
CA ARG A 36 12.94 6.46 2.70
C ARG A 36 12.86 7.20 1.36
N ASN A 37 13.80 6.92 0.47
CA ASN A 37 13.84 7.43 -0.91
C ASN A 37 13.62 8.95 -0.96
N GLU A 38 14.41 9.71 -0.21
CA GLU A 38 14.33 11.18 -0.20
C GLU A 38 12.94 11.75 0.16
N GLY A 39 12.11 10.96 0.85
CA GLY A 39 10.76 11.37 1.26
C GLY A 39 9.63 10.85 0.38
N GLU A 40 9.93 10.09 -0.67
CA GLU A 40 8.91 9.41 -1.49
C GLU A 40 8.18 8.32 -0.72
N ILE A 41 8.77 7.79 0.36
CA ILE A 41 8.11 6.80 1.22
C ILE A 41 8.22 7.26 2.66
N THR A 42 7.10 7.26 3.36
CA THR A 42 7.05 7.47 4.81
C THR A 42 6.35 6.29 5.50
N VAL A 43 6.77 6.00 6.72
CA VAL A 43 6.12 5.02 7.60
C VAL A 43 5.68 5.74 8.86
N HIS A 44 4.42 5.54 9.25
CA HIS A 44 3.80 6.12 10.44
C HIS A 44 3.30 5.01 11.36
N GLN A 45 3.09 5.34 12.62
CA GLN A 45 2.41 4.47 13.58
C GLN A 45 1.20 5.19 14.17
N LYS A 46 0.01 4.57 14.06
CA LYS A 46 -1.23 5.14 14.55
C LYS A 46 -2.19 4.03 14.99
N ASP A 47 -2.70 4.13 16.21
CA ASP A 47 -3.76 3.26 16.75
C ASP A 47 -3.51 1.76 16.55
N GLY A 48 -2.25 1.32 16.75
CA GLY A 48 -1.84 -0.09 16.58
C GLY A 48 -1.63 -0.54 15.13
N PHE A 49 -1.53 0.40 14.19
CA PHE A 49 -1.17 0.15 12.80
C PHE A 49 0.19 0.75 12.45
N ALA A 50 0.95 0.04 11.62
CA ALA A 50 1.98 0.64 10.80
C ALA A 50 1.35 1.04 9.45
N VAL A 51 1.57 2.28 9.05
CA VAL A 51 1.03 2.84 7.80
C VAL A 51 2.16 3.35 6.94
N ARG A 52 2.41 2.68 5.82
CA ARG A 52 3.41 3.09 4.83
C ARG A 52 2.72 3.83 3.70
N CYS A 53 3.09 5.09 3.48
CA CYS A 53 2.60 5.91 2.38
C CYS A 53 3.70 6.03 1.31
N THR A 54 3.35 5.79 0.06
CA THR A 54 4.20 6.04 -1.11
C THR A 54 3.65 7.25 -1.86
N TYR A 55 4.53 8.20 -2.16
CA TYR A 55 4.20 9.45 -2.83
C TYR A 55 4.81 9.50 -4.23
N PHE A 56 4.06 10.08 -5.16
CA PHE A 56 4.52 10.44 -6.50
C PHE A 56 3.93 11.80 -6.84
N GLU A 57 4.74 12.69 -7.41
CA GLU A 57 4.33 14.07 -7.73
C GLU A 57 3.66 14.79 -6.54
N GLY A 58 4.18 14.54 -5.33
CA GLY A 58 3.69 15.14 -4.08
C GLY A 58 2.36 14.59 -3.54
N LYS A 59 1.85 13.51 -4.12
CA LYS A 59 0.55 12.90 -3.77
C LYS A 59 0.71 11.43 -3.40
N CYS A 60 0.00 10.99 -2.37
CA CYS A 60 0.00 9.61 -1.93
C CYS A 60 -0.75 8.74 -2.95
N GLU A 61 -0.09 7.73 -3.48
CA GLU A 61 -0.63 6.88 -4.53
C GLU A 61 -0.68 5.40 -4.19
N ALA A 62 -0.02 5.02 -3.10
CA ALA A 62 -0.13 3.72 -2.47
C ALA A 62 -0.03 3.87 -0.96
N ILE A 63 -0.85 3.13 -0.24
CA ILE A 63 -0.82 3.03 1.21
C ILE A 63 -0.83 1.54 1.59
N VAL A 64 0.10 1.15 2.44
CA VAL A 64 0.13 -0.19 3.02
C VAL A 64 -0.13 -0.13 4.51
N PHE A 65 -1.11 -0.91 4.95
CA PHE A 65 -1.53 -1.07 6.32
C PHE A 65 -1.12 -2.45 6.82
N SER A 66 -0.48 -2.49 7.97
CA SER A 66 -0.26 -3.71 8.74
C SER A 66 -0.46 -3.41 10.22
N LYS A 67 -0.66 -4.46 11.02
CA LYS A 67 -0.65 -4.31 12.47
C LYS A 67 0.75 -3.92 12.95
N ALA A 68 0.81 -3.02 13.92
CA ALA A 68 2.01 -2.69 14.69
C ALA A 68 1.77 -3.21 16.12
N PRO A 69 2.16 -4.46 16.43
CA PRO A 69 1.94 -5.03 17.76
C PRO A 69 2.71 -4.23 18.82
N ALA A 70 2.17 -4.18 20.04
CA ALA A 70 2.84 -3.54 21.17
C ALA A 70 4.13 -4.26 21.54
N ASN A 71 4.19 -5.57 21.30
CA ASN A 71 5.36 -6.39 21.49
C ASN A 71 5.86 -6.92 20.12
N PRO A 72 7.09 -6.56 19.68
CA PRO A 72 7.65 -7.06 18.43
C PRO A 72 7.73 -8.60 18.33
N ALA A 73 7.77 -9.31 19.47
CA ALA A 73 7.79 -10.77 19.50
C ALA A 73 6.48 -11.42 19.03
N GLU A 74 5.37 -10.67 18.99
CA GLU A 74 4.07 -11.14 18.49
C GLU A 74 4.02 -11.28 16.96
N GLY A 75 5.05 -10.76 16.26
CA GLY A 75 5.14 -10.84 14.80
C GLY A 75 4.04 -10.07 14.09
N ASN A 76 3.83 -10.38 12.80
CA ASN A 76 2.78 -9.74 12.01
C ASN A 76 1.42 -10.34 12.40
N LEU A 77 0.56 -9.51 12.99
CA LEU A 77 -0.80 -9.90 13.36
C LEU A 77 -1.78 -9.71 12.18
N PRO A 78 -2.77 -10.60 12.02
CA PRO A 78 -3.80 -10.45 10.99
C PRO A 78 -4.63 -9.19 11.19
N LEU A 79 -5.00 -8.56 10.08
CA LEU A 79 -6.08 -7.58 10.03
C LEU A 79 -7.42 -8.33 10.14
N SER A 80 -8.33 -7.81 10.97
CA SER A 80 -9.70 -8.31 11.04
C SER A 80 -10.54 -7.83 9.86
N ASP A 81 -11.63 -8.54 9.55
CA ASP A 81 -12.56 -8.16 8.47
C ASP A 81 -13.12 -6.74 8.64
N ALA A 82 -13.38 -6.33 9.89
CA ALA A 82 -13.86 -4.99 10.22
C ALA A 82 -12.80 -3.91 9.90
N GLU A 83 -11.53 -4.22 10.12
CA GLU A 83 -10.42 -3.34 9.77
C GLU A 83 -10.21 -3.26 8.27
N HIS A 84 -10.24 -4.39 7.56
CA HIS A 84 -10.20 -4.39 6.09
C HIS A 84 -11.29 -3.49 5.52
N LYS A 85 -12.53 -3.67 5.98
CA LYS A 85 -13.67 -2.86 5.53
C LYS A 85 -13.45 -1.38 5.82
N THR A 86 -13.03 -1.04 7.03
CA THR A 86 -12.81 0.36 7.45
C THR A 86 -11.72 1.03 6.61
N LEU A 87 -10.60 0.35 6.37
CA LEU A 87 -9.49 0.86 5.57
C LEU A 87 -9.89 1.07 4.10
N MET A 88 -10.64 0.12 3.53
CA MET A 88 -11.14 0.20 2.16
C MET A 88 -12.18 1.32 2.01
N ASP A 89 -13.14 1.42 2.91
CA ASP A 89 -14.17 2.47 2.90
C ASP A 89 -13.57 3.87 3.06
N ALA A 90 -12.55 4.00 3.91
CA ALA A 90 -11.85 5.27 4.09
C ALA A 90 -11.18 5.75 2.80
N ASN A 91 -10.76 4.84 1.92
CA ASN A 91 -10.08 5.15 0.66
C ASN A 91 -11.00 5.20 -0.56
N SER A 92 -12.26 4.76 -0.45
CA SER A 92 -13.13 4.63 -1.61
C SER A 92 -13.69 5.96 -2.13
N GLY A 93 -13.65 7.02 -1.31
CA GLY A 93 -14.34 8.26 -1.63
C GLY A 93 -15.86 8.09 -1.75
N GLY A 94 -16.43 7.10 -1.06
CA GLY A 94 -17.87 6.76 -1.13
C GLY A 94 -18.23 5.78 -2.25
N LYS A 95 -17.25 5.32 -3.05
CA LYS A 95 -17.45 4.36 -4.14
C LYS A 95 -17.41 2.92 -3.63
N THR A 96 -17.89 1.99 -4.45
CA THR A 96 -17.97 0.56 -4.09
C THR A 96 -16.74 -0.21 -4.55
N TRP A 97 -16.20 -1.03 -3.65
CA TRP A 97 -15.17 -2.00 -3.98
C TRP A 97 -15.78 -3.28 -4.55
N VAL A 98 -15.24 -3.74 -5.68
CA VAL A 98 -15.62 -4.99 -6.32
C VAL A 98 -14.47 -5.99 -6.19
N LYS A 99 -14.73 -7.18 -5.64
CA LYS A 99 -13.74 -8.26 -5.58
C LYS A 99 -13.45 -8.74 -7.00
N LEU A 100 -12.17 -8.71 -7.40
CA LEU A 100 -11.71 -9.14 -8.72
C LEU A 100 -11.17 -10.56 -8.72
N ARG A 101 -10.35 -10.90 -7.73
CA ARG A 101 -9.68 -12.21 -7.63
C ARG A 101 -9.48 -12.58 -6.18
N GLU A 102 -9.58 -13.86 -5.90
CA GLU A 102 -9.23 -14.46 -4.62
C GLU A 102 -8.45 -15.74 -4.91
N ASN A 103 -7.38 -15.97 -4.16
CA ASN A 103 -6.62 -17.19 -4.22
C ASN A 103 -6.34 -17.65 -2.79
N ALA A 104 -7.08 -18.67 -2.36
CA ALA A 104 -6.97 -19.21 -1.02
C ALA A 104 -5.59 -19.87 -0.78
N GLU A 105 -5.04 -20.57 -1.78
CA GLU A 105 -3.74 -21.26 -1.69
C GLU A 105 -2.57 -20.27 -1.45
N HIS A 106 -2.62 -19.12 -2.12
CA HIS A 106 -1.62 -18.08 -1.96
C HIS A 106 -2.02 -17.01 -0.93
N HIS A 107 -3.14 -17.19 -0.23
CA HIS A 107 -3.70 -16.29 0.77
C HIS A 107 -3.78 -14.83 0.30
N PHE A 108 -4.29 -14.57 -0.89
CA PHE A 108 -4.48 -13.17 -1.31
C PHE A 108 -5.85 -12.92 -1.93
N THR A 109 -6.29 -11.68 -1.78
CA THR A 109 -7.54 -11.19 -2.38
C THR A 109 -7.29 -9.81 -2.98
N VAL A 110 -7.90 -9.54 -4.13
CA VAL A 110 -7.76 -8.29 -4.88
C VAL A 110 -9.14 -7.70 -5.13
N TRP A 111 -9.27 -6.40 -4.89
CA TRP A 111 -10.45 -5.61 -5.20
C TRP A 111 -10.11 -4.43 -6.10
N ARG A 112 -11.12 -3.86 -6.74
CA ARG A 112 -11.04 -2.64 -7.53
C ARG A 112 -12.14 -1.67 -7.16
N CYS A 113 -11.79 -0.39 -7.19
CA CYS A 113 -12.68 0.74 -7.02
C CYS A 113 -12.15 1.87 -7.91
N GLU A 114 -12.90 2.23 -8.95
CA GLU A 114 -12.62 3.29 -9.95
C GLU A 114 -11.21 3.94 -9.91
N GLY A 115 -10.28 3.40 -10.71
CA GLY A 115 -8.90 3.92 -10.80
C GLY A 115 -7.99 3.50 -9.64
N MET A 116 -8.47 2.67 -8.72
CA MET A 116 -7.72 2.10 -7.60
C MET A 116 -7.90 0.60 -7.48
N ARG A 117 -6.91 -0.04 -6.87
CA ARG A 117 -6.90 -1.44 -6.46
C ARG A 117 -6.61 -1.55 -4.98
N ALA A 118 -7.15 -2.59 -4.38
CA ALA A 118 -6.77 -3.03 -3.05
C ALA A 118 -6.29 -4.47 -3.15
N TRP A 119 -5.22 -4.80 -2.43
CA TRP A 119 -4.62 -6.11 -2.37
C TRP A 119 -4.39 -6.48 -0.91
N HIS A 120 -5.00 -7.58 -0.48
CA HIS A 120 -4.72 -8.20 0.80
C HIS A 120 -3.76 -9.36 0.59
N ASP A 121 -2.63 -9.31 1.30
CA ASP A 121 -1.68 -10.40 1.42
C ASP A 121 -1.82 -11.01 2.82
N GLY A 122 -2.53 -12.14 2.87
CA GLY A 122 -2.78 -12.90 4.08
C GLY A 122 -1.58 -13.67 4.62
N LYS A 123 -0.46 -13.79 3.87
CA LYS A 123 0.79 -14.34 4.41
C LYS A 123 1.54 -13.31 5.24
N ASN A 124 1.55 -12.06 4.77
CA ASN A 124 2.22 -10.96 5.46
C ASN A 124 1.26 -10.12 6.33
N HIS A 125 -0.04 -10.46 6.33
CA HIS A 125 -1.08 -9.78 7.07
C HIS A 125 -1.16 -8.27 6.79
N GLN A 126 -1.00 -7.90 5.52
CA GLN A 126 -1.00 -6.51 5.07
C GLN A 126 -2.08 -6.25 4.03
N MET A 127 -2.65 -5.05 4.07
CA MET A 127 -3.55 -4.53 3.05
C MET A 127 -2.87 -3.36 2.35
N GLU A 128 -2.74 -3.45 1.03
CA GLU A 128 -2.22 -2.38 0.19
C GLU A 128 -3.36 -1.80 -0.66
N ILE A 129 -3.50 -0.48 -0.64
CA ILE A 129 -4.46 0.26 -1.48
C ILE A 129 -3.65 1.20 -2.34
N PHE A 130 -3.89 1.22 -3.65
CA PHE A 130 -3.06 1.98 -4.60
C PHE A 130 -3.81 2.37 -5.86
N THR A 131 -3.33 3.40 -6.55
CA THR A 131 -3.87 3.82 -7.84
C THR A 131 -3.51 2.83 -8.95
N ASP A 132 -4.33 2.74 -10.00
CA ASP A 132 -4.00 1.94 -11.18
C ASP A 132 -2.70 2.40 -11.85
N ALA A 133 -2.42 3.71 -11.83
CA ALA A 133 -1.17 4.28 -12.33
C ALA A 133 0.06 3.79 -11.54
N HIS A 134 -0.04 3.74 -10.20
CA HIS A 134 0.99 3.15 -9.36
C HIS A 134 1.24 1.69 -9.72
N GLY A 135 0.16 0.90 -9.79
CA GLY A 135 0.27 -0.51 -10.16
C GLY A 135 0.91 -0.71 -11.54
N ALA A 136 0.56 0.11 -12.53
CA ALA A 136 1.17 0.04 -13.87
C ALA A 136 2.68 0.34 -13.85
N ARG A 137 3.13 1.28 -13.00
CA ARG A 137 4.56 1.55 -12.82
C ARG A 137 5.29 0.40 -12.14
N GLU A 138 4.71 -0.20 -11.11
CA GLU A 138 5.31 -1.36 -10.44
C GLU A 138 5.39 -2.58 -11.38
N ASP A 139 4.34 -2.82 -12.18
CA ASP A 139 4.34 -3.87 -13.20
C ASP A 139 5.44 -3.63 -14.25
N ALA A 140 5.61 -2.37 -14.70
CA ALA A 140 6.66 -2.00 -15.64
C ALA A 140 8.08 -2.18 -15.05
N LYS A 141 8.29 -1.79 -13.78
CA LYS A 141 9.56 -2.02 -13.06
C LYS A 141 9.89 -3.51 -12.97
N LEU A 142 8.90 -4.34 -12.62
CA LEU A 142 9.08 -5.78 -12.51
C LEU A 142 9.38 -6.42 -13.87
N ALA A 143 8.69 -6.00 -14.93
CA ALA A 143 8.94 -6.48 -16.29
C ALA A 143 10.36 -6.13 -16.76
N ALA A 144 10.81 -4.89 -16.52
CA ALA A 144 12.16 -4.44 -16.85
C ALA A 144 13.23 -5.26 -16.11
N LYS A 145 13.03 -5.51 -14.81
CA LYS A 145 13.94 -6.35 -14.01
C LYS A 145 14.04 -7.77 -14.57
N ARG A 146 12.91 -8.42 -14.85
CA ARG A 146 12.89 -9.77 -15.44
C ARG A 146 13.59 -9.83 -16.79
N ALA A 147 13.43 -8.80 -17.62
CA ALA A 147 14.13 -8.71 -18.90
C ALA A 147 15.65 -8.57 -18.71
N ALA A 148 16.09 -7.76 -17.74
CA ALA A 148 17.50 -7.60 -17.41
C ALA A 148 18.11 -8.90 -16.86
N ASP A 149 17.42 -9.59 -15.95
CA ASP A 149 17.86 -10.87 -15.38
C ASP A 149 18.00 -11.95 -16.46
N LYS A 150 17.03 -12.03 -17.38
CA LYS A 150 17.09 -12.94 -18.53
C LYS A 150 18.29 -12.61 -19.43
N ALA A 151 18.50 -11.34 -19.78
CA ALA A 151 19.62 -10.94 -20.60
C ALA A 151 20.98 -11.20 -19.94
N ALA A 152 21.07 -11.08 -18.61
CA ALA A 152 22.26 -11.41 -17.85
C ALA A 152 22.55 -12.92 -17.88
N LYS A 153 21.51 -13.75 -17.73
CA LYS A 153 21.62 -15.21 -17.82
C LYS A 153 22.05 -15.68 -19.22
N ASP A 154 21.44 -15.14 -20.28
CA ASP A 154 21.78 -15.49 -21.66
C ASP A 154 23.25 -15.14 -22.00
N LYS A 155 23.78 -14.03 -21.44
CA LYS A 155 25.21 -13.66 -21.57
C LYS A 155 26.16 -14.57 -20.78
N ALA A 156 25.71 -15.11 -19.65
CA ALA A 156 26.50 -16.05 -18.85
C ALA A 156 26.58 -17.42 -19.55
N ASP A 157 25.46 -17.90 -20.08
CA ASP A 157 25.37 -19.19 -20.78
C ASP A 157 26.09 -19.16 -22.14
N GLY A 158 26.11 -18.01 -22.83
CA GLY A 158 26.84 -17.82 -24.08
C GLY A 158 28.38 -17.79 -23.98
N LYS A 159 28.95 -17.61 -22.77
CA LYS A 159 30.42 -17.64 -22.54
C LYS A 159 30.97 -19.04 -22.23
N GLY A 160 30.12 -20.07 -22.16
CA GLY A 160 30.49 -21.44 -21.77
C GLY A 160 30.95 -22.38 -22.89
N SER A 161 31.01 -21.94 -24.15
CA SER A 161 31.42 -22.79 -25.28
C SER A 161 32.70 -22.33 -25.98
N LEU A 162 33.79 -22.13 -25.23
CA LEU A 162 35.12 -22.35 -25.80
C LEU A 162 35.45 -23.83 -25.59
N LYS A 163 35.01 -24.66 -26.53
CA LYS A 163 35.58 -26.01 -26.67
C LYS A 163 37.06 -25.81 -26.94
N ASN A 164 37.89 -26.30 -26.02
CA ASN A 164 39.33 -26.41 -26.18
C ASN A 164 39.62 -26.98 -27.57
N PHE A 165 40.29 -26.18 -28.40
CA PHE A 165 40.96 -26.63 -29.61
C PHE A 165 42.37 -27.09 -29.26
#